data_AF-A0A258BC86-F1
#
_entry.id   AF-A0A258BC86-F1
#
_cell.length_a   1.000
_cell.length_b   1.000
_cell.length_c   1.000
_cell.angle_alpha   90.00
_cell.angle_beta   90.00
_cell.angle_gamma   90.00
#
_symmetry.space_group_name_H-M   'P 1'
#
loop_
_entity.id
_entity.type
_entity.pdbx_description
1 polymer ?
#
loop_
_entity_poly.entity_id
_entity_poly.type
_entity_poly.pdbx_seq_one_letter_code
_entity_poly.pdbx_strand_id
1 'polypeptide(L)'
;GACIGSTPIPVHNLSLKSVFESYRVQVWPYGGPIAIQEGNAMIVIDKWCYLGTAMNESELYELADSGEVDFDLDIYKIIKKALSGSHKHRVHLLKNARETVY
;
A
#
# COMPACT_ATOMS: atom_id res chain seq x y z
N GLY A 1 6.71 -22.65 39.32
CA GLY A 1 5.61 -22.61 40.29
C GLY A 1 4.39 -23.26 39.66
N ALA A 2 3.85 -24.28 40.30
CA ALA A 2 2.61 -24.95 39.93
C ALA A 2 1.40 -24.28 40.62
N CYS A 3 0.23 -24.30 39.95
CA CYS A 3 -1.15 -24.30 40.47
C CYS A 3 -2.05 -24.45 39.22
N ILE A 4 -2.44 -25.65 38.76
CA ILE A 4 -3.59 -26.49 39.16
C ILE A 4 -4.91 -25.71 39.33
N GLY A 5 -5.92 -26.03 38.50
CA GLY A 5 -7.32 -25.85 38.88
C GLY A 5 -8.32 -25.50 37.77
N SER A 6 -8.86 -26.54 37.12
CA SER A 6 -10.20 -26.57 36.48
C SER A 6 -10.48 -25.66 35.27
N THR A 7 -10.30 -26.20 34.06
CA THR A 7 -11.36 -26.07 33.05
C THR A 7 -11.29 -27.22 32.05
N PRO A 8 -12.41 -27.93 31.76
CA PRO A 8 -12.40 -29.06 30.84
C PRO A 8 -12.19 -28.59 29.40
N ILE A 9 -11.32 -29.30 28.69
CA ILE A 9 -11.19 -29.24 27.24
C ILE A 9 -12.41 -29.98 26.67
N PRO A 10 -13.30 -29.28 25.95
CA PRO A 10 -13.45 -29.68 24.57
C PRO A 10 -13.51 -28.46 23.63
N VAL A 11 -13.20 -28.73 22.36
CA VAL A 11 -13.31 -27.85 21.18
C VAL A 11 -12.33 -26.68 21.07
N HIS A 12 -11.03 -26.99 21.17
CA HIS A 12 -9.98 -26.15 20.59
C HIS A 12 -9.65 -26.60 19.16
N ASN A 13 -10.63 -26.60 18.26
CA ASN A 13 -10.36 -26.93 16.84
C ASN A 13 -11.30 -26.21 15.85
N LEU A 14 -11.51 -24.92 16.03
CA LEU A 14 -11.94 -24.06 14.92
C LEU A 14 -10.70 -23.45 14.27
N SER A 15 -10.00 -24.31 13.55
CA SER A 15 -8.84 -23.97 12.75
C SER A 15 -9.23 -23.11 11.53
N LEU A 16 -8.64 -21.91 11.49
CA LEU A 16 -7.87 -21.43 10.33
C LEU A 16 -8.61 -21.13 9.00
N LYS A 17 -9.87 -20.70 9.00
CA LYS A 17 -10.52 -20.25 7.74
C LYS A 17 -10.85 -18.76 7.66
N SER A 18 -10.77 -18.01 8.75
CA SER A 18 -11.24 -16.60 8.76
C SER A 18 -10.12 -15.55 8.67
N VAL A 19 -8.86 -15.96 8.50
CA VAL A 19 -7.70 -15.03 8.41
C VAL A 19 -7.23 -14.79 6.97
N PHE A 20 -7.77 -15.50 5.98
CA PHE A 20 -7.39 -15.31 4.57
C PHE A 20 -8.16 -14.18 3.87
N GLU A 21 -9.25 -13.66 4.45
CA GLU A 21 -10.01 -12.56 3.84
C GLU A 21 -9.48 -11.17 4.21
N SER A 22 -8.82 -11.03 5.36
CA SER A 22 -8.22 -9.76 5.82
C SER A 22 -6.85 -9.47 5.20
N TYR A 23 -6.25 -10.43 4.49
CA TYR A 23 -4.97 -10.30 3.79
C TYR A 23 -5.08 -9.95 2.30
N ARG A 24 -6.29 -9.69 1.78
CA ARG A 24 -6.44 -9.27 0.38
C ARG A 24 -6.04 -7.80 0.25
N VAL A 25 -4.83 -7.57 -0.28
CA VAL A 25 -4.42 -6.26 -0.80
C VAL A 25 -5.46 -5.83 -1.82
N GLN A 26 -5.99 -4.62 -1.67
CA GLN A 26 -6.97 -4.11 -2.63
C GLN A 26 -6.33 -4.01 -4.01
N VAL A 27 -7.10 -4.24 -5.06
CA VAL A 27 -6.59 -3.99 -6.42
C VAL A 27 -6.25 -2.50 -6.52
N TRP A 28 -5.10 -2.19 -7.11
CA TRP A 28 -4.67 -0.82 -7.36
C TRP A 28 -5.76 -0.09 -8.18
N PRO A 29 -6.40 0.96 -7.63
CA PRO A 29 -7.57 1.57 -8.28
C PRO A 29 -7.21 2.57 -9.39
N TYR A 30 -5.92 2.85 -9.57
CA TYR A 30 -5.40 3.84 -10.51
C TYR A 30 -4.77 3.16 -11.73
N GLY A 31 -4.82 3.80 -12.90
CA GLY A 31 -4.26 3.25 -14.14
C GLY A 31 -2.72 3.32 -14.24
N GLY A 32 -2.05 3.81 -13.21
CA GLY A 32 -0.60 4.00 -13.19
C GLY A 32 -0.10 4.56 -11.86
N PRO A 33 1.16 5.01 -11.82
CA PRO A 33 1.74 5.66 -10.66
C PRO A 33 0.95 6.93 -10.29
N ILE A 34 0.85 7.19 -9.00
CA ILE A 34 0.24 8.40 -8.46
C ILE A 34 1.29 9.20 -7.68
N ALA A 35 1.14 10.51 -7.68
CA ALA A 35 1.87 11.43 -6.85
C ALA A 35 0.94 12.03 -5.80
N ILE A 36 1.24 11.86 -4.53
CA ILE A 36 0.51 12.50 -3.43
C ILE A 36 1.25 13.76 -3.04
N GLN A 37 0.62 14.92 -3.23
CA GLN A 37 1.21 16.19 -2.86
C GLN A 37 1.13 16.42 -1.34
N GLU A 38 2.29 16.58 -0.73
CA GLU A 38 2.50 16.77 0.70
C GLU A 38 3.38 18.00 0.90
N GLY A 39 2.72 19.17 1.06
CA GLY A 39 3.39 20.46 1.09
C GLY A 39 4.13 20.76 -0.22
N ASN A 40 5.46 20.89 -0.13
CA ASN A 40 6.35 21.13 -1.27
C ASN A 40 6.90 19.83 -1.88
N ALA A 41 6.55 18.67 -1.33
CA ALA A 41 7.03 17.38 -1.77
C ALA A 41 5.91 16.57 -2.43
N MET A 42 6.29 15.63 -3.28
CA MET A 42 5.39 14.74 -4.00
C MET A 42 5.78 13.30 -3.74
N ILE A 43 4.94 12.58 -3.00
CA ILE A 43 5.16 11.17 -2.68
C ILE A 43 4.68 10.32 -3.86
N VAL A 44 5.60 9.61 -4.50
CA VAL A 44 5.31 8.77 -5.66
C VAL A 44 5.00 7.35 -5.21
N ILE A 45 3.87 6.81 -5.67
CA ILE A 45 3.38 5.49 -5.31
C ILE A 45 2.90 4.78 -6.57
N ASP A 46 3.31 3.54 -6.78
CA ASP A 46 2.77 2.67 -7.82
C ASP A 46 2.41 1.31 -7.25
N LYS A 47 1.27 0.73 -7.64
CA LYS A 47 0.84 -0.62 -7.24
C LYS A 47 0.92 -0.90 -5.72
N TRP A 48 0.63 0.11 -4.89
CA TRP A 48 0.80 0.08 -3.42
C TRP A 48 2.24 0.05 -2.89
N CYS A 49 3.24 0.22 -3.75
CA CYS A 49 4.64 0.40 -3.40
C CYS A 49 4.99 1.89 -3.37
N TYR A 50 5.73 2.30 -2.34
CA TYR A 50 6.28 3.65 -2.24
C TYR A 50 7.53 3.76 -3.10
N LEU A 51 7.45 4.50 -4.20
CA LEU A 51 8.57 4.68 -5.13
C LEU A 51 9.59 5.69 -4.61
N GLY A 52 9.13 6.70 -3.88
CA GLY A 52 10.01 7.73 -3.32
C GLY A 52 9.26 9.04 -3.08
N THR A 53 10.02 10.07 -2.72
CA THR A 53 9.51 11.44 -2.60
C THR A 53 10.29 12.32 -3.56
N ALA A 54 9.59 12.96 -4.49
CA ALA A 54 10.13 13.90 -5.44
C ALA A 54 9.91 15.33 -4.95
N MET A 55 10.92 16.19 -5.11
CA MET A 55 10.78 17.64 -4.86
C MET A 55 10.52 18.44 -6.14
N ASN A 56 10.72 17.82 -7.31
CA ASN A 56 10.56 18.41 -8.62
C ASN A 56 9.95 17.40 -9.60
N GLU A 57 9.45 17.88 -10.74
CA GLU A 57 8.84 17.01 -11.76
C GLU A 57 9.85 16.03 -12.37
N SER A 58 11.13 16.38 -12.49
CA SER A 58 12.15 15.48 -13.04
C SER A 58 12.32 14.22 -12.19
N GLU A 59 12.56 14.38 -10.88
CA GLU A 59 12.64 13.29 -9.91
C GLU A 59 11.34 12.48 -9.88
N LEU A 60 10.19 13.14 -10.06
CA LEU A 60 8.89 12.49 -10.09
C LEU A 60 8.80 11.45 -11.22
N TYR A 61 9.24 11.83 -12.43
CA TYR A 61 9.25 10.94 -13.58
C TYR A 61 10.32 9.85 -13.47
N GLU A 62 11.50 10.16 -12.93
CA GLU A 62 12.54 9.16 -12.68
C GLU A 62 12.09 8.09 -11.69
N LEU A 63 11.45 8.49 -10.58
CA LEU A 63 10.91 7.55 -9.60
C LEU A 63 9.76 6.72 -10.20
N ALA A 64 8.89 7.34 -10.99
CA ALA A 64 7.80 6.65 -11.68
C ALA A 64 8.31 5.63 -12.72
N ASP A 65 9.43 5.92 -13.39
CA ASP A 65 10.01 5.01 -14.38
C ASP A 65 10.82 3.87 -13.75
N SER A 66 11.53 4.14 -12.65
CA SER A 66 12.36 3.15 -11.95
C SER A 66 11.62 1.84 -11.67
N GLY A 67 10.36 1.90 -11.19
CA GLY A 67 9.43 0.74 -11.13
C GLY A 67 9.86 -0.47 -10.28
N GLU A 68 11.09 -0.50 -9.79
CA GLU A 68 11.68 -1.59 -9.00
C GLU A 68 11.55 -1.26 -7.52
N VAL A 69 10.40 -1.57 -6.92
CA VAL A 69 10.21 -1.46 -5.47
C VAL A 69 9.50 -2.69 -4.92
N ASP A 70 10.03 -3.19 -3.82
CA ASP A 70 9.44 -4.27 -3.05
C ASP A 70 8.13 -3.84 -2.37
N PHE A 71 7.12 -4.70 -2.49
CA PHE A 71 5.87 -4.53 -1.77
C PHE A 71 6.08 -4.80 -0.28
N ASP A 72 5.71 -3.83 0.54
CA ASP A 72 5.71 -3.94 2.01
C ASP A 72 4.29 -3.75 2.55
N LEU A 73 3.85 -4.70 3.38
CA LEU A 73 2.49 -4.73 3.92
C LEU A 73 2.21 -3.55 4.86
N ASP A 74 3.21 -3.09 5.61
CA ASP A 74 3.07 -1.95 6.50
C ASP A 74 3.04 -0.64 5.71
N ILE A 75 3.84 -0.52 4.64
CA ILE A 75 3.72 0.57 3.65
C ILE A 75 2.31 0.59 3.04
N TYR A 76 1.78 -0.56 2.60
CA TYR A 76 0.42 -0.66 2.08
C TYR A 76 -0.63 -0.16 3.08
N LYS A 77 -0.54 -0.53 4.36
CA LYS A 77 -1.49 -0.04 5.39
C LYS A 77 -1.43 1.48 5.54
N ILE A 78 -0.21 2.05 5.50
CA ILE A 78 -0.01 3.51 5.58
C ILE A 78 -0.64 4.19 4.36
N ILE A 79 -0.33 3.72 3.15
CA ILE A 79 -0.86 4.26 1.89
C ILE A 79 -2.38 4.14 1.86
N LYS A 80 -2.92 2.96 2.20
CA LYS A 80 -4.36 2.73 2.27
C LYS A 80 -5.04 3.71 3.22
N LYS A 81 -4.47 3.92 4.41
CA LYS A 81 -4.98 4.89 5.38
C LYS A 81 -4.93 6.31 4.81
N ALA A 82 -3.81 6.69 4.18
CA ALA A 82 -3.65 7.99 3.54
C ALA A 82 -4.71 8.22 2.44
N LEU A 83 -4.90 7.24 1.54
CA LEU A 83 -5.89 7.29 0.45
C LEU A 83 -7.34 7.26 0.93
N SER A 84 -7.63 6.58 2.05
CA SER A 84 -8.97 6.55 2.65
C SER A 84 -9.33 7.81 3.45
N GLY A 85 -8.34 8.61 3.86
CA GLY A 85 -8.52 9.83 4.63
C GLY A 85 -8.65 11.10 3.78
N SER A 86 -8.58 12.26 4.43
CA SER A 86 -8.70 13.59 3.78
C SER A 86 -7.60 13.93 2.76
N HIS A 87 -6.62 13.06 2.54
CA HIS A 87 -5.53 13.27 1.58
C HIS A 87 -5.92 12.89 0.15
N LYS A 88 -7.11 12.30 -0.05
CA LYS A 88 -7.64 11.93 -1.37
C LYS A 88 -7.68 13.09 -2.37
N HIS A 89 -7.82 14.34 -1.89
CA HIS A 89 -7.87 15.53 -2.74
C HIS A 89 -6.50 15.99 -3.29
N ARG A 90 -5.39 15.41 -2.82
CA ARG A 90 -4.03 15.79 -3.25
C ARG A 90 -3.33 14.69 -4.03
N VAL A 91 -4.09 13.77 -4.59
CA VAL A 91 -3.57 12.67 -5.42
C VAL A 91 -3.60 13.11 -6.88
N HIS A 92 -2.44 13.13 -7.52
CA HIS A 92 -2.25 13.39 -8.94
C HIS A 92 -1.91 12.08 -9.64
N LEU A 93 -2.68 11.71 -10.65
CA LEU A 93 -2.35 10.57 -11.50
C LEU A 93 -1.22 10.97 -12.44
N LEU A 94 -0.12 10.19 -12.42
CA LEU A 94 0.92 10.34 -13.41
C LEU A 94 0.55 9.52 -14.64
N LYS A 95 0.48 10.19 -15.80
CA LYS A 95 0.36 9.47 -17.07
C LYS A 95 1.70 8.78 -17.29
N ASN A 96 1.70 7.46 -17.17
CA ASN A 96 2.88 6.68 -17.48
C ASN A 96 3.27 6.94 -18.94
N ALA A 97 4.51 7.37 -19.18
CA ALA A 97 5.07 7.44 -20.54
C ALA A 97 5.21 6.05 -21.20
N ARG A 98 4.87 4.98 -20.45
CA ARG A 98 4.87 3.59 -20.91
C ARG A 98 3.65 3.20 -21.76
N GLU A 99 2.63 4.06 -21.90
CA GLU A 99 1.60 3.90 -22.93
C GLU A 99 2.10 4.39 -24.31
N THR A 100 3.21 3.83 -24.81
CA THR A 100 3.56 3.93 -26.24
C THR A 100 4.40 2.74 -26.68
N VAL A 101 3.95 1.50 -26.47
CA VAL A 101 4.54 0.36 -27.19
C VAL A 101 3.47 -0.73 -27.43
N TYR A 102 2.91 -0.68 -28.65
CA TYR A 102 2.19 -1.68 -29.48
C TYR A 102 0.96 -2.43 -28.96
#